data_AF-A0A5C6D6W8-F1
#
_entry.id   AF-A0A5C6D6W8-F1
#
_cell.length_a   1.000
_cell.length_b   1.000
_cell.length_c   1.000
_cell.angle_alpha   90.00
_cell.angle_beta   90.00
_cell.angle_gamma   90.00
#
_symmetry.space_group_name_H-M   'P 1'
#
loop_
_entity.id
_entity.type
_entity.pdbx_description
1 polymer ?
#
loop_
_entity_poly.entity_id
_entity_poly.type
_entity_poly.pdbx_seq_one_letter_code
_entity_poly.pdbx_strand_id
1 'polypeptide(L)'
;MGLAKKRRGSLILEAAISSLLLVTATVALLKFAKSASTLNQQADQRLGLMLAVESTLQRLNDVPKDSLSEESVAIAETISKRCKCDIQVDLDPFESNGLSGIHLRVQGSGANQAVITLHDWRFDTEEAADE
;
A
#
# COMPACT_ATOMS: atom_id res chain seq x y z
N MET A 1 66.25 -23.31 -18.80
CA MET A 1 66.30 -22.02 -19.52
C MET A 1 65.29 -22.09 -20.67
N GLY A 2 64.10 -21.52 -20.48
CA GLY A 2 62.97 -21.67 -21.41
C GLY A 2 62.02 -20.48 -21.27
N LEU A 3 62.21 -19.52 -22.18
CA LEU A 3 61.43 -18.32 -22.51
C LEU A 3 60.09 -18.12 -21.77
N ALA A 4 60.08 -17.18 -20.82
CA ALA A 4 58.85 -16.52 -20.39
C ALA A 4 58.23 -15.80 -21.60
N LYS A 5 57.17 -16.38 -22.18
CA LYS A 5 56.34 -15.74 -23.21
C LYS A 5 55.81 -14.42 -22.65
N LYS A 6 56.44 -13.30 -23.02
CA LYS A 6 55.88 -11.95 -22.82
C LYS A 6 54.58 -11.83 -23.62
N ARG A 7 53.46 -12.22 -23.03
CA ARG A 7 52.12 -11.81 -23.47
C ARG A 7 52.00 -10.32 -23.18
N ARG A 8 52.52 -9.46 -24.05
CA ARG A 8 52.20 -8.03 -24.05
C ARG A 8 50.81 -7.89 -24.67
N GLY A 9 49.78 -8.13 -23.86
CA GLY A 9 48.43 -7.67 -24.18
C GLY A 9 48.48 -6.17 -24.44
N SER A 10 47.75 -5.70 -25.45
CA SER A 10 47.66 -4.27 -25.73
C SER A 10 46.98 -3.59 -24.55
N LEU A 11 47.74 -2.91 -23.68
CA LEU A 11 47.24 -2.20 -22.49
C LEU A 11 46.08 -1.26 -22.81
N ILE A 12 46.08 -0.69 -24.02
CA ILE A 12 45.01 0.19 -24.51
C ILE A 12 43.70 -0.59 -24.71
N LEU A 13 43.77 -1.80 -25.24
CA LEU A 13 42.59 -2.65 -25.43
C LEU A 13 42.01 -3.10 -24.08
N GLU A 14 42.87 -3.49 -23.15
CA GLU A 14 42.46 -3.89 -21.79
C GLU A 14 41.83 -2.71 -21.03
N ALA A 15 42.40 -1.52 -21.14
CA ALA A 15 41.84 -0.30 -20.58
C ALA A 15 40.49 0.06 -21.22
N ALA A 16 40.34 -0.09 -22.54
CA ALA A 16 39.09 0.14 -23.24
C ALA A 16 37.99 -0.84 -22.80
N ILE A 17 38.30 -2.14 -22.70
CA ILE A 17 37.36 -3.16 -22.21
C ILE A 17 36.97 -2.88 -20.76
N SER A 18 37.94 -2.56 -19.89
CA SER A 18 37.68 -2.23 -18.49
C SER A 18 36.80 -0.99 -18.35
N SER A 19 37.05 0.04 -19.17
CA SER A 19 36.22 1.26 -19.18
C SER A 19 34.80 0.96 -19.64
N LEU A 20 34.63 0.13 -20.68
CA LEU A 20 33.32 -0.28 -21.16
C LEU A 20 32.55 -1.04 -20.07
N LEU A 21 33.20 -2.02 -19.41
CA LEU A 21 32.61 -2.76 -18.31
C LEU A 21 32.22 -1.85 -17.14
N LEU A 22 33.06 -0.87 -16.79
CA LEU A 22 32.78 0.08 -15.74
C LEU A 22 31.56 0.95 -16.07
N VAL A 23 31.46 1.44 -17.30
CA VAL A 23 30.29 2.21 -17.75
C VAL A 23 29.02 1.37 -17.68
N THR A 24 29.07 0.12 -18.18
CA THR A 24 27.91 -0.79 -18.10
C THR A 24 27.51 -1.08 -16.66
N ALA A 25 28.47 -1.37 -15.77
CA ALA A 25 28.21 -1.61 -14.37
C ALA A 25 27.60 -0.37 -13.68
N THR A 26 28.10 0.83 -14.00
CA THR A 26 27.58 2.10 -13.47
C THR A 26 26.14 2.32 -13.91
N VAL A 27 25.81 2.11 -15.18
CA VAL A 27 24.43 2.24 -15.69
C VAL A 27 23.51 1.21 -15.03
N ALA A 28 23.97 -0.03 -14.87
CA ALA A 28 23.20 -1.07 -14.19
C ALA A 28 22.91 -0.69 -12.72
N LEU A 29 23.92 -0.18 -12.01
CA LEU A 29 23.77 0.28 -10.63
C LEU A 29 22.81 1.46 -10.51
N LEU A 30 22.90 2.45 -11.41
CA LEU A 30 21.97 3.58 -11.43
C LEU A 30 20.52 3.15 -11.68
N LYS A 31 20.31 2.21 -12.61
CA LYS A 31 18.98 1.64 -12.85
C LYS A 31 18.45 0.91 -11.62
N PHE A 32 19.29 0.09 -10.99
CA PHE A 32 18.92 -0.63 -9.77
C PHE A 32 18.56 0.33 -8.63
N ALA A 33 19.38 1.35 -8.38
CA ALA A 33 19.13 2.36 -7.35
C ALA A 33 17.81 3.11 -7.59
N LYS A 34 17.54 3.48 -8.85
CA LYS A 34 16.26 4.10 -9.22
C LYS A 34 15.08 3.17 -8.96
N SER A 35 15.16 1.92 -9.40
CA SER A 35 14.10 0.93 -9.17
C SER A 35 13.85 0.67 -7.68
N ALA A 36 14.91 0.55 -6.88
CA ALA A 36 14.78 0.37 -5.43
C ALA A 36 14.10 1.58 -4.77
N SER A 37 14.48 2.81 -5.16
CA SER A 37 13.83 4.03 -4.66
C SER A 37 12.35 4.09 -5.02
N THR A 38 11.98 3.74 -6.26
CA THR A 38 10.56 3.70 -6.68
C THR A 38 9.78 2.66 -5.92
N LEU A 39 10.35 1.47 -5.70
CA LEU A 39 9.70 0.41 -4.94
C LEU A 39 9.47 0.81 -3.48
N ASN A 40 10.47 1.42 -2.83
CA ASN A 40 10.32 1.92 -1.46
C ASN A 40 9.21 2.98 -1.37
N GLN A 41 9.19 3.94 -2.30
CA GLN A 41 8.15 4.96 -2.33
C GLN A 41 6.75 4.35 -2.53
N GLN A 42 6.63 3.32 -3.37
CA GLN A 42 5.38 2.59 -3.55
C GLN A 42 4.95 1.84 -2.28
N ALA A 43 5.90 1.20 -1.59
CA ALA A 43 5.63 0.49 -0.33
C ALA A 43 5.17 1.47 0.76
N ASP A 44 5.86 2.58 0.94
CA ASP A 44 5.51 3.62 1.92
C ASP A 44 4.10 4.18 1.66
N GLN A 45 3.78 4.46 0.40
CA GLN A 45 2.45 4.95 0.02
C GLN A 45 1.36 3.90 0.26
N ARG A 46 1.65 2.61 -0.02
CA ARG A 46 0.70 1.53 0.25
C ARG A 46 0.46 1.35 1.75
N LEU A 47 1.50 1.43 2.57
CA LEU A 47 1.38 1.39 4.03
C LEU A 47 0.60 2.59 4.57
N GLY A 48 0.88 3.79 4.08
CA GLY A 48 0.12 4.99 4.45
C GLY A 48 -1.37 4.87 4.10
N LEU A 49 -1.69 4.33 2.92
CA LEU A 49 -3.07 4.05 2.53
C LEU A 49 -3.72 2.99 3.42
N MET A 50 -3.00 1.92 3.76
CA MET A 50 -3.52 0.86 4.65
C MET A 50 -3.89 1.45 6.02
N LEU A 51 -2.99 2.22 6.63
CA LEU A 51 -3.22 2.87 7.91
C LEU A 51 -4.40 3.86 7.87
N ALA A 52 -4.61 4.54 6.74
CA ALA A 52 -5.76 5.42 6.56
C ALA A 52 -7.09 4.63 6.52
N VAL A 53 -7.11 3.50 5.80
CA VAL A 53 -8.30 2.62 5.73
C VAL A 53 -8.56 1.96 7.09
N GLU A 54 -7.53 1.42 7.76
CA GLU A 54 -7.64 0.86 9.11
C GLU A 54 -8.11 1.90 10.13
N SER A 55 -7.54 3.11 10.10
CA SER A 55 -7.97 4.19 10.99
C SER A 55 -9.41 4.61 10.72
N THR A 56 -9.88 4.56 9.46
CA THR A 56 -11.28 4.81 9.12
C THR A 56 -12.16 3.76 9.76
N LEU A 57 -11.83 2.48 9.53
CA LEU A 57 -12.59 1.36 10.06
C LEU A 57 -12.67 1.37 11.59
N GLN A 58 -11.53 1.62 12.27
CA GLN A 58 -11.48 1.70 13.72
C GLN A 58 -12.41 2.79 14.26
N ARG A 59 -12.43 3.98 13.63
CA ARG A 59 -13.33 5.07 14.05
C ARG A 59 -14.79 4.73 13.80
N LEU A 60 -15.12 4.06 12.69
CA LEU A 60 -16.48 3.61 12.40
C LEU A 60 -16.99 2.59 13.42
N ASN A 61 -16.09 1.79 13.99
CA ASN A 61 -16.44 0.83 15.03
C ASN A 61 -16.79 1.49 16.37
N ASP A 62 -16.24 2.68 16.63
CA ASP A 62 -16.58 3.48 17.82
C ASP A 62 -17.90 4.25 17.66
N VAL A 63 -18.47 4.31 16.44
CA VAL A 63 -19.72 5.03 16.16
C VAL A 63 -20.94 4.14 16.49
N PRO A 64 -22.00 4.66 17.15
CA PRO A 64 -23.26 3.93 17.33
C PRO A 64 -23.93 3.58 16.00
N LYS A 65 -24.58 2.42 15.92
CA LYS A 65 -25.19 1.91 14.67
C LYS A 65 -26.16 2.92 14.04
N ASP A 66 -26.97 3.59 14.85
CA ASP A 66 -28.00 4.54 14.40
C ASP A 66 -27.41 5.79 13.73
N SER A 67 -26.18 6.17 14.07
CA SER A 67 -25.48 7.35 13.53
C SER A 67 -24.48 6.99 12.43
N LEU A 68 -24.31 5.69 12.14
CA LEU A 68 -23.23 5.19 11.29
C LEU A 68 -23.30 5.74 9.86
N SER A 69 -24.50 5.88 9.30
CA SER A 69 -24.71 6.41 7.94
C SER A 69 -24.20 7.85 7.82
N GLU A 70 -24.59 8.72 8.74
CA GLU A 70 -24.22 10.15 8.72
C GLU A 70 -22.74 10.36 9.05
N GLU A 71 -22.25 9.70 10.11
CA GLU A 71 -20.87 9.84 10.57
C GLU A 71 -19.86 9.21 9.60
N SER A 72 -20.25 8.18 8.84
CA SER A 72 -19.35 7.50 7.92
C SER A 72 -18.77 8.43 6.85
N VAL A 73 -19.61 9.32 6.30
CA VAL A 73 -19.21 10.32 5.31
C VAL A 73 -18.25 11.33 5.93
N ALA A 74 -18.57 11.83 7.13
CA ALA A 74 -17.73 12.81 7.82
C ALA A 74 -16.35 12.24 8.20
N ILE A 75 -16.30 10.98 8.66
CA ILE A 75 -15.05 10.27 8.98
C ILE A 75 -14.23 10.05 7.71
N ALA A 76 -14.85 9.53 6.65
CA ALA A 76 -14.21 9.29 5.36
C ALA A 76 -13.60 10.57 4.78
N GLU A 77 -14.34 11.68 4.78
CA GLU A 77 -13.85 12.98 4.31
C GLU A 77 -12.68 13.50 5.16
N THR A 78 -12.78 13.39 6.48
CA THR A 78 -11.76 13.89 7.40
C THR A 78 -10.44 13.16 7.19
N ILE A 79 -10.49 11.83 7.07
CA ILE A 79 -9.30 11.01 6.84
C ILE A 79 -8.76 11.24 5.43
N SER A 80 -9.62 11.29 4.42
CA SER A 80 -9.23 11.57 3.03
C SER A 80 -8.43 12.87 2.92
N LYS A 81 -8.94 13.96 3.52
CA LYS A 81 -8.27 15.27 3.54
C LYS A 81 -6.93 15.22 4.29
N ARG A 82 -6.88 14.56 5.45
CA ARG A 82 -5.68 14.49 6.29
C ARG A 82 -4.58 13.64 5.67
N CYS A 83 -4.95 12.48 5.11
CA CYS A 83 -4.03 11.50 4.57
C CYS A 83 -3.73 11.69 3.07
N LYS A 84 -4.41 12.66 2.42
CA LYS A 84 -4.28 12.94 0.98
C LYS A 84 -4.55 11.69 0.14
N CYS A 85 -5.56 10.93 0.53
CA CYS A 85 -6.08 9.77 -0.18
C CYS A 85 -7.58 9.93 -0.37
N ASP A 86 -8.17 9.07 -1.17
CA ASP A 86 -9.62 8.98 -1.33
C ASP A 86 -10.13 7.78 -0.54
N ILE A 87 -11.06 7.99 0.38
CA ILE A 87 -11.68 6.96 1.21
C ILE A 87 -13.17 6.95 0.92
N GLN A 88 -13.68 5.79 0.55
CA GLN A 88 -15.09 5.50 0.40
C GLN A 88 -15.53 4.50 1.46
N VAL A 89 -16.70 4.72 2.05
CA VAL A 89 -17.33 3.82 3.00
C VAL A 89 -18.68 3.44 2.44
N ASP A 90 -18.89 2.14 2.22
CA ASP A 90 -20.18 1.58 1.86
C ASP A 90 -20.73 0.81 3.06
N LEU A 91 -22.02 0.99 3.33
CA LEU A 91 -22.74 0.35 4.42
C LEU A 91 -23.88 -0.48 3.81
N ASP A 92 -23.74 -1.79 3.84
CA ASP A 92 -24.70 -2.71 3.26
C ASP A 92 -25.44 -3.46 4.40
N PRO A 93 -26.72 -3.16 4.67
CA PRO A 93 -27.49 -3.92 5.64
C PRO A 93 -27.72 -5.34 5.12
N PHE A 94 -27.69 -6.33 6.02
CA PHE A 94 -27.95 -7.72 5.68
C PHE A 94 -28.85 -8.40 6.71
N GLU A 95 -29.56 -9.43 6.26
CA GLU A 95 -30.33 -10.34 7.10
C GLU A 95 -30.12 -11.77 6.55
N SER A 96 -29.66 -12.69 7.39
CA SER A 96 -29.40 -14.07 7.01
C SER A 96 -29.56 -15.01 8.19
N ASN A 97 -30.37 -16.07 8.03
CA ASN A 97 -30.57 -17.12 9.04
C ASN A 97 -30.92 -16.60 10.45
N GLY A 98 -31.71 -15.53 10.53
CA GLY A 98 -32.10 -14.90 11.81
C GLY A 98 -31.04 -13.96 12.41
N LEU A 99 -29.92 -13.72 11.73
CA LEU A 99 -28.94 -12.69 12.08
C LEU A 99 -29.13 -11.49 11.16
N SER A 100 -29.31 -10.30 11.74
CA SER A 100 -29.28 -9.03 11.00
C SER A 100 -28.05 -8.23 11.38
N GLY A 101 -27.65 -7.30 10.52
CA GLY A 101 -26.50 -6.46 10.77
C GLY A 101 -26.19 -5.49 9.63
N ILE A 102 -25.02 -4.87 9.72
CA ILE A 102 -24.44 -4.03 8.67
C ILE A 102 -23.08 -4.58 8.30
N HIS A 103 -22.87 -4.78 7.00
CA HIS A 103 -21.57 -4.97 6.39
C HIS A 103 -20.96 -3.59 6.13
N LEU A 104 -19.82 -3.31 6.75
CA LEU A 104 -19.02 -2.14 6.44
C LEU A 104 -17.97 -2.54 5.41
N ARG A 105 -17.89 -1.77 4.32
CA ARG A 105 -16.81 -1.85 3.35
C ARG A 105 -16.12 -0.50 3.30
N VAL A 106 -14.85 -0.48 3.71
CA VAL A 106 -14.02 0.72 3.62
C VAL A 106 -13.00 0.51 2.52
N GLN A 107 -13.06 1.35 1.49
CA GLN A 107 -12.15 1.31 0.36
C GLN A 107 -11.33 2.60 0.30
N GLY A 108 -10.00 2.47 0.31
CA GLY A 108 -9.08 3.56 0.09
C GLY A 108 -8.41 3.46 -1.27
N SER A 109 -8.27 4.58 -1.97
CA SER A 109 -7.47 4.71 -3.18
C SER A 109 -6.40 5.81 -3.06
N GLY A 110 -5.22 5.55 -3.63
CA GLY A 110 -4.06 6.44 -3.55
C GLY A 110 -3.43 6.75 -4.91
N ALA A 111 -2.46 7.67 -4.93
CA ALA A 111 -1.86 8.22 -6.14
C ALA A 111 -1.25 7.18 -7.11
N ASN A 112 -0.81 6.01 -6.61
CA ASN A 112 -0.21 4.94 -7.42
C ASN A 112 -1.21 3.86 -7.87
N GLN A 113 -2.50 4.19 -7.97
CA GLN A 113 -3.57 3.23 -8.28
C GLN A 113 -3.66 2.07 -7.26
N ALA A 114 -3.00 2.23 -6.11
CA ALA A 114 -3.15 1.29 -5.00
C ALA A 114 -4.58 1.44 -4.48
N VAL A 115 -5.28 0.31 -4.40
CA VAL A 115 -6.60 0.20 -3.80
C VAL A 115 -6.50 -0.78 -2.65
N ILE A 116 -7.01 -0.38 -1.50
CA ILE A 116 -7.10 -1.22 -0.30
C ILE A 116 -8.56 -1.23 0.10
N THR A 117 -9.11 -2.43 0.27
CA THR A 117 -10.48 -2.62 0.74
C THR A 117 -10.43 -3.46 2.01
N LEU A 118 -11.01 -2.95 3.08
CA LEU A 118 -11.26 -3.68 4.30
C LEU A 118 -12.76 -3.86 4.49
N HIS A 119 -13.12 -4.96 5.14
CA HIS A 119 -14.50 -5.33 5.44
C HIS A 119 -14.64 -5.60 6.92
N ASP A 120 -15.78 -5.20 7.48
CA ASP A 120 -16.15 -5.54 8.84
C ASP A 120 -17.66 -5.78 8.95
N TRP A 121 -18.09 -6.53 9.95
CA TRP A 121 -19.48 -6.93 10.13
C TRP A 121 -19.95 -6.53 11.53
N ARG A 122 -21.03 -5.76 11.59
CA ARG A 122 -21.69 -5.38 12.84
C ARG A 122 -23.04 -6.04 12.92
N PHE A 123 -23.15 -7.05 13.78
CA PHE A 123 -24.39 -7.76 14.03
C PHE A 123 -25.29 -6.96 14.97
N ASP A 124 -26.59 -7.03 14.74
CA ASP A 124 -27.58 -6.71 15.76
C ASP A 124 -27.52 -7.83 16.79
N THR A 125 -26.77 -7.64 17.86
CA THR A 125 -27.02 -8.45 19.06
C THR A 125 -28.42 -8.10 19.54
N GLU A 126 -29.34 -9.07 19.53
CA GLU A 126 -30.48 -9.06 20.44
C GLU A 126 -29.89 -8.96 21.85
N GLU A 127 -29.79 -7.74 22.36
CA GLU A 127 -29.68 -7.55 23.80
C GLU A 127 -31.00 -8.09 24.34
N ALA A 128 -30.94 -9.33 24.81
CA ALA A 128 -31.97 -9.96 25.59
C ALA A 128 -32.46 -8.91 26.58
N ALA A 129 -33.75 -8.60 26.50
CA ALA A 129 -34.49 -8.01 27.59
C ALA A 129 -34.45 -9.01 28.77
N ASP A 130 -33.31 -9.06 29.46
CA ASP A 130 -33.23 -9.64 30.79
C ASP A 130 -33.74 -8.56 31.74
N GLU A 131 -34.99 -8.79 32.12
CA GLU A 131 -35.87 -8.15 33.12
C GLU A 131 -35.21 -7.43 34.31
#